data_AF-A0A4Q2YEZ8-F1
#
_entry.id   AF-A0A4Q2YEZ8-F1
#
_cell.length_a   1.000
_cell.length_b   1.000
_cell.length_c   1.000
_cell.angle_alpha   90.00
_cell.angle_beta   90.00
_cell.angle_gamma   90.00
#
_symmetry.space_group_name_H-M   'P 1'
#
loop_
_entity.id
_entity.type
_entity.pdbx_description
1 polymer ?
#
loop_
_entity_poly.entity_id
_entity_poly.type
_entity_poly.pdbx_seq_one_letter_code
_entity_poly.pdbx_strand_id
1 'polypeptide(L)'
;MSINYKPGKLTRTSMALDGWTIDVLDELSTYWGTSKAGVIRRAVREAKERLDQKNAGPSPLEALEWLQGGGGVVREEAAEYRANLQAEREAKKYWWEA
;
A
#
# COMPACT_ATOMS: atom_id res chain seq x y z
N MET A 1 -4.16 3.06 -7.42
CA MET A 1 -2.88 3.79 -7.34
C MET A 1 -1.80 2.88 -7.93
N SER A 2 -1.50 3.04 -9.22
CA SER A 2 -0.59 2.16 -9.95
C SER A 2 0.85 2.63 -9.73
N ILE A 3 1.67 1.81 -9.08
CA ILE A 3 3.09 2.11 -8.86
C ILE A 3 3.80 1.89 -10.19
N ASN A 4 3.93 2.96 -10.98
CA ASN A 4 4.65 2.98 -12.25
C ASN A 4 6.16 2.82 -11.98
N TYR A 5 6.68 1.59 -12.02
CA TYR A 5 8.12 1.34 -11.93
C TYR A 5 8.78 1.67 -13.27
N LYS A 6 9.32 2.88 -13.42
CA LYS A 6 10.29 3.15 -14.49
C LYS A 6 11.58 2.42 -14.13
N PRO A 7 12.14 1.55 -15.00
CA PRO A 7 13.47 0.99 -14.77
C PRO A 7 14.49 2.13 -14.83
N GLY A 8 14.81 2.69 -13.66
CA GLY A 8 15.78 3.76 -13.52
C GLY A 8 17.19 3.24 -13.78
N LYS A 9 18.03 4.07 -14.40
CA LYS A 9 19.48 3.85 -14.48
C LYS A 9 20.03 3.60 -13.08
N LEU A 10 20.70 2.46 -12.87
CA LEU A 10 21.36 2.17 -11.60
C LEU A 10 22.60 3.06 -11.46
N THR A 11 22.67 3.82 -10.38
CA THR A 11 23.85 4.61 -10.01
C THR A 11 24.63 3.87 -8.93
N ARG A 12 25.95 3.76 -9.12
CA ARG A 12 26.84 3.19 -8.10
C ARG A 12 27.03 4.21 -6.99
N THR A 13 26.75 3.80 -5.75
CA THR A 13 26.86 4.65 -4.56
C THR A 13 27.66 3.91 -3.50
N SER A 14 28.60 4.60 -2.85
CA SER A 14 29.27 4.13 -1.64
C SER A 14 28.53 4.65 -0.40
N MET A 15 28.40 3.81 0.63
CA MET A 15 27.79 4.17 1.91
C MET A 15 28.56 3.51 3.05
N ALA A 16 28.64 4.18 4.19
CA ALA A 16 29.13 3.59 5.42
C ALA A 16 27.95 2.96 6.17
N LEU A 17 28.10 1.71 6.59
CA LEU A 17 27.13 0.97 7.40
C LEU A 17 27.87 0.45 8.63
N ASP A 18 27.17 0.39 9.76
CA ASP A 18 27.69 -0.27 10.95
C ASP A 18 27.73 -1.80 10.75
N GLY A 19 28.52 -2.48 11.58
CA GLY A 19 28.73 -3.93 11.46
C GLY A 19 27.43 -4.72 11.61
N TRP A 20 26.57 -4.33 12.54
CA TRP A 20 25.28 -5.00 12.75
C TRP A 20 24.37 -4.89 11.51
N THR A 21 24.31 -3.71 10.88
CA THR A 21 23.56 -3.53 9.64
C THR A 21 24.11 -4.41 8.51
N ILE A 22 25.43 -4.62 8.43
CA ILE A 22 26.03 -5.53 7.44
C ILE A 22 25.59 -6.98 7.68
N ASP A 23 25.61 -7.43 8.94
CA ASP A 23 25.21 -8.79 9.32
C ASP A 23 23.73 -9.05 8.99
N VAL A 24 22.84 -8.11 9.34
CA VAL A 24 21.41 -8.20 9.00
C VAL A 24 21.19 -8.22 7.48
N LEU A 25 21.95 -7.42 6.72
CA LEU A 25 21.88 -7.45 5.26
C LEU A 25 22.30 -8.80 4.70
N ASP A 26 23.32 -9.46 5.27
CA ASP A 26 23.75 -10.80 4.89
C ASP A 26 22.66 -11.85 5.15
N GLU A 27 22.08 -11.85 6.35
CA GLU A 27 20.97 -12.74 6.73
C GLU A 27 19.76 -12.59 5.79
N LEU A 28 19.30 -11.35 5.60
CA LEU A 28 18.14 -11.05 4.75
C LEU A 28 18.42 -11.35 3.27
N SER A 29 19.64 -11.11 2.80
CA SER A 29 20.03 -11.43 1.42
C SER A 29 19.96 -12.94 1.15
N THR A 30 20.42 -13.74 2.12
CA THR A 30 20.38 -15.21 2.07
C THR A 30 18.95 -15.71 2.14
N TYR A 31 18.18 -15.25 3.13
CA TYR A 31 16.80 -15.67 3.35
C TYR A 31 15.88 -15.36 2.17
N TRP A 32 16.06 -14.19 1.52
CA TRP A 32 15.25 -13.80 0.36
C TRP A 32 15.84 -14.17 -1.00
N GLY A 33 17.03 -14.77 -1.05
CA GLY A 33 17.71 -15.13 -2.30
C GLY A 33 17.98 -13.94 -3.22
N THR A 34 18.39 -12.80 -2.67
CA THR A 34 18.65 -11.56 -3.43
C THR A 34 19.95 -10.90 -3.01
N SER A 35 20.52 -10.00 -3.82
CA SER A 35 21.67 -9.19 -3.42
C SER A 35 21.34 -8.22 -2.26
N LYS A 36 22.34 -7.82 -1.47
CA LYS A 36 22.24 -6.76 -0.45
C LYS A 36 21.61 -5.46 -1.00
N ALA A 37 21.97 -5.07 -2.22
CA ALA A 37 21.36 -3.92 -2.89
C ALA A 37 19.86 -4.13 -3.16
N GLY A 38 19.43 -5.36 -3.43
CA GLY A 38 18.01 -5.73 -3.52
C GLY A 38 17.29 -5.64 -2.18
N VAL A 39 17.91 -6.09 -1.09
CA VAL A 39 17.41 -5.94 0.29
C VAL A 39 17.19 -4.46 0.60
N ILE A 40 18.21 -3.61 0.38
CA ILE A 40 18.15 -2.16 0.60
C ILE A 40 17.01 -1.53 -0.22
N ARG A 41 16.88 -1.85 -1.51
CA ARG A 41 15.80 -1.32 -2.35
C ARG A 41 14.42 -1.68 -1.82
N ARG A 42 14.22 -2.90 -1.33
CA ARG A 42 12.95 -3.33 -0.73
C ARG A 42 12.66 -2.57 0.55
N ALA A 43 13.64 -2.47 1.45
CA ALA A 43 13.50 -1.77 2.72
C ALA A 43 13.19 -0.27 2.53
N VAL A 44 13.91 0.41 1.63
CA VAL A 44 13.67 1.82 1.32
C VAL A 44 12.28 2.03 0.73
N ARG A 45 11.84 1.14 -0.17
CA ARG A 45 10.48 1.21 -0.75
C ARG A 45 9.41 1.06 0.34
N GLU A 46 9.54 0.05 1.19
CA GLU A 46 8.59 -0.18 2.28
C GLU A 46 8.54 1.01 3.25
N ALA A 47 9.71 1.57 3.61
CA ALA A 47 9.78 2.75 4.45
C ALA A 47 9.08 3.96 3.81
N LYS A 48 9.24 4.16 2.49
CA LYS A 48 8.55 5.22 1.74
C LYS A 48 7.04 4.98 1.68
N GLU A 49 6.62 3.76 1.38
CA GLU A 49 5.20 3.40 1.35
C GLU A 49 4.54 3.62 2.72
N ARG A 50 5.23 3.27 3.82
CA ARG A 50 4.75 3.50 5.18
C ARG A 50 4.67 5.00 5.51
N LEU A 51 5.65 5.79 5.07
CA LEU A 51 5.62 7.25 5.21
C LEU A 51 4.47 7.86 4.42
N ASP A 52 4.26 7.40 3.19
CA ASP A 52 3.17 7.86 2.33
C ASP A 52 1.81 7.51 2.92
N GLN A 53 1.63 6.29 3.45
CA GLN A 53 0.40 5.90 4.13
C GLN A 53 0.12 6.77 5.36
N LYS A 54 1.15 7.09 6.14
CA LYS A 54 1.01 8.02 7.28
C LYS A 54 0.60 9.43 6.85
N ASN A 55 1.00 9.86 5.66
CA ASN A 55 0.72 11.20 5.14
C ASN A 55 -0.53 11.27 4.24
N ALA A 56 -1.02 10.15 3.72
CA ALA A 56 -2.10 10.09 2.72
C ALA A 56 -3.48 9.84 3.33
N GLY A 57 -3.57 9.47 4.60
CA GLY A 57 -4.84 9.34 5.31
C GLY A 57 -5.02 10.50 6.30
N PRO A 58 -6.27 10.93 6.58
CA PRO A 58 -6.53 11.68 7.80
C PRO A 58 -5.96 10.89 8.97
N SER A 59 -5.28 11.56 9.90
CA SER A 59 -4.89 10.95 11.16
C SER A 59 -6.11 10.30 11.82
N PRO A 60 -5.95 9.29 12.70
CA PRO A 60 -7.08 8.64 13.34
C PRO A 60 -8.06 9.61 14.03
N LEU A 61 -7.56 10.75 14.54
CA LEU A 61 -8.38 11.82 15.09
C LEU A 61 -9.14 12.58 14.00
N GLU A 62 -8.49 12.99 12.91
CA GLU A 62 -9.16 13.66 11.78
C GLU A 62 -10.19 12.76 11.10
N ALA A 63 -9.96 11.44 11.07
CA ALA A 63 -10.91 10.46 10.56
C ALA A 63 -12.14 10.35 11.47
N LEU A 64 -11.95 10.42 12.78
CA LEU A 64 -13.04 10.44 13.76
C LEU A 64 -13.80 11.76 13.74
N GLU A 65 -13.11 12.89 13.61
CA GLU A 65 -13.70 14.21 13.47
C GLU A 65 -14.52 14.30 12.19
N TRP A 66 -14.01 13.77 11.07
CA TRP A 66 -14.77 13.61 9.83
C TRP A 66 -16.04 12.80 10.06
N LEU A 67 -15.95 11.62 10.68
CA LEU A 67 -17.10 10.78 10.98
C LEU A 67 -18.14 11.49 11.88
N GLN A 68 -17.66 12.20 12.91
CA GLN A 68 -18.51 12.95 13.84
C GLN A 68 -19.15 14.18 13.20
N GLY A 69 -18.47 14.84 12.26
CA GLY A 69 -18.96 15.99 11.50
C GLY A 69 -19.99 15.66 10.43
N GLY A 70 -20.48 14.42 10.37
CA GLY A 70 -21.41 13.94 9.34
C GLY A 70 -20.73 13.18 8.21
N GLY A 71 -19.45 12.81 8.36
CA GLY A 71 -18.71 11.93 7.47
C GLY A 71 -19.23 10.51 7.53
N GLY A 72 -20.30 10.27 6.81
CA GLY A 72 -20.96 8.97 6.71
C GLY A 72 -22.00 9.04 5.60
N VAL A 73 -22.51 7.88 5.23
CA VAL A 73 -23.59 7.79 4.25
C VAL A 73 -24.90 7.84 5.03
N VAL A 74 -25.81 8.74 4.66
CA VAL A 74 -27.13 8.82 5.32
C VAL A 74 -27.87 7.50 5.09
N ARG A 75 -28.78 7.12 6.00
CA ARG A 75 -29.46 5.81 5.95
C ARG A 75 -30.09 5.50 4.59
N GLU A 76 -30.61 6.53 3.94
CA GLU A 76 -31.23 6.50 2.60
C GLU A 76 -30.18 6.22 1.51
N GLU A 77 -29.13 7.03 1.44
CA GLU A 77 -27.99 6.82 0.52
C GLU A 77 -27.34 5.43 0.73
N ALA A 78 -27.31 4.94 1.97
CA ALA A 78 -26.76 3.62 2.28
C ALA A 78 -27.68 2.50 1.78
N ALA A 79 -28.99 2.71 1.74
CA ALA A 79 -29.95 1.77 1.18
C ALA A 79 -29.81 1.71 -0.35
N GLU A 80 -29.67 2.85 -1.01
CA GLU A 80 -29.40 2.93 -2.45
C GLU A 80 -28.06 2.27 -2.81
N TYR A 81 -27.01 2.56 -2.05
CA TYR A 81 -25.69 1.95 -2.27
C TYR A 81 -25.73 0.42 -2.14
N ARG A 82 -26.44 -0.11 -1.13
CA ARG A 82 -26.64 -1.56 -0.97
C ARG A 82 -27.43 -2.17 -2.13
N ALA A 83 -28.51 -1.51 -2.57
CA ALA A 83 -29.31 -1.97 -3.70
C ALA A 83 -28.47 -2.03 -4.99
N ASN A 84 -27.67 -1.00 -5.26
CA ASN A 84 -26.78 -0.95 -6.43
C ASN A 84 -25.72 -2.05 -6.39
N LEU A 85 -25.05 -2.26 -5.25
CA LEU A 85 -24.07 -3.36 -5.09
C LEU A 85 -24.69 -4.74 -5.30
N GLN A 86 -25.94 -4.92 -4.85
CA GLN A 86 -26.64 -6.18 -5.00
C GLN A 86 -27.03 -6.43 -6.47
N ALA A 87 -27.52 -5.40 -7.16
CA ALA A 87 -27.78 -5.45 -8.60
C ALA A 87 -26.50 -5.75 -9.40
N GLU A 88 -25.35 -5.15 -9.06
CA GLU A 88 -24.07 -5.47 -9.69
C GLU A 88 -23.64 -6.93 -9.47
N ARG A 89 -23.83 -7.46 -8.26
CA ARG A 89 -23.50 -8.85 -7.93
C ARG A 89 -24.38 -9.83 -8.69
N GLU A 90 -25.67 -9.52 -8.81
CA GLU A 90 -26.63 -10.32 -9.57
C GLU A 90 -26.32 -10.28 -11.07
N ALA A 91 -26.00 -9.11 -11.63
CA ALA A 91 -25.59 -8.98 -13.03
C ALA A 91 -24.31 -9.78 -13.35
N LYS A 92 -23.33 -9.78 -12.44
CA LYS A 92 -22.10 -10.59 -12.57
C LYS A 92 -22.32 -12.09 -12.36
N LYS A 93 -23.47 -12.51 -11.81
CA LYS A 93 -23.79 -13.93 -11.61
C LYS A 93 -24.21 -14.64 -12.90
N TYR A 94 -24.57 -13.91 -13.95
CA TYR A 94 -25.06 -14.49 -15.21
C TYR A 94 -24.12 -14.28 -16.41
N TRP A 95 -22.88 -13.83 -16.17
CA TRP A 95 -21.91 -13.55 -17.23
C TRP A 95 -21.48 -14.77 -18.08
N TRP A 96 -21.88 -15.99 -17.68
CA TRP A 96 -21.67 -17.23 -18.46
C TRP A 96 -22.95 -17.76 -19.14
N GLU A 97 -24.10 -17.12 -18.95
CA GLU A 97 -25.38 -17.45 -19.62
C GLU A 97 -25.71 -16.49 -20.78
N ALA A 98 -24.84 -15.49 -21.04
CA ALA A 98 -24.97 -14.51 -22.11
C ALA A 98 -23.99 -14.79 -23.26
#